data_AF-A0A090Y8Z0-F1
#
_entry.id   AF-A0A090Y8Z0-F1
#
_cell.length_a   1.000
_cell.length_b   1.000
_cell.length_c   1.000
_cell.angle_alpha   90.00
_cell.angle_beta   90.00
_cell.angle_gamma   90.00
#
_symmetry.space_group_name_H-M   'P 1'
#
loop_
_entity.id
_entity.type
_entity.pdbx_description
1 polymer ?
#
loop_
_entity_poly.entity_id
_entity_poly.type
_entity_poly.pdbx_seq_one_letter_code
_entity_poly.pdbx_strand_id
1 'polypeptide(L)'
;MNNIQTHQLKVSDENIEMLKILTHPSRVQIVLTLLPNKKLNVAEIVNILQILQPTVSQHLSTMKGKILGSDRRFRGVLLHK
;
A
#
# COMPACT_ATOMS: atom_id res chain seq x y z
N MET A 1 -9.92 -39.83 -18.90
CA MET A 1 -10.77 -38.65 -18.62
C MET A 1 -10.15 -37.91 -17.45
N ASN A 2 -9.68 -36.68 -17.63
CA ASN A 2 -9.47 -35.70 -16.56
C ASN A 2 -9.40 -34.32 -17.24
N ASN A 3 -10.53 -33.63 -17.23
CA ASN A 3 -10.69 -32.30 -17.79
C ASN A 3 -10.22 -31.29 -16.74
N ILE A 4 -8.91 -30.99 -16.71
CA ILE A 4 -8.38 -29.92 -15.86
C ILE A 4 -8.78 -28.61 -16.53
N GLN A 5 -9.92 -28.04 -16.11
CA GLN A 5 -10.27 -26.66 -16.44
C GLN A 5 -9.21 -25.75 -15.80
N THR A 6 -8.22 -25.33 -16.60
CA THR A 6 -7.28 -24.28 -16.21
C THR A 6 -8.07 -22.98 -16.11
N HIS A 7 -8.45 -22.58 -14.91
CA HIS A 7 -8.98 -21.24 -14.67
C HIS A 7 -7.84 -20.25 -14.88
N GLN A 8 -7.82 -19.61 -16.05
CA GLN A 8 -6.81 -18.63 -16.40
C GLN A 8 -7.01 -17.41 -15.48
N LEU A 9 -6.06 -17.19 -14.55
CA LEU A 9 -6.08 -16.02 -13.67
C LEU A 9 -5.95 -14.77 -14.54
N LYS A 10 -7.05 -14.04 -14.72
CA LYS A 10 -7.06 -12.77 -15.44
C LYS A 10 -6.50 -11.68 -14.53
N VAL A 11 -5.19 -11.47 -14.60
CA VAL A 11 -4.51 -10.38 -13.88
C VAL A 11 -4.54 -9.12 -14.76
N SER A 12 -5.05 -8.00 -14.22
CA SER A 12 -5.02 -6.71 -14.91
C SER A 12 -3.64 -6.04 -14.82
N ASP A 13 -3.35 -5.13 -15.75
CA ASP A 13 -2.13 -4.31 -15.70
C ASP A 13 -2.05 -3.46 -14.42
N GLU A 14 -3.20 -3.03 -13.90
CA GLU A 14 -3.30 -2.32 -12.64
C GLU A 14 -2.85 -3.19 -11.45
N ASN A 15 -3.29 -4.46 -11.41
CA ASN A 15 -2.83 -5.41 -10.39
C ASN A 15 -1.32 -5.65 -10.49
N ILE A 16 -0.78 -5.77 -11.71
CA ILE A 16 0.67 -5.92 -11.93
C ILE A 16 1.42 -4.69 -11.41
N GLU A 17 0.92 -3.49 -11.69
CA GLU A 17 1.53 -2.24 -11.26
C GLU A 17 1.51 -2.06 -9.74
N MET A 18 0.38 -2.39 -9.09
CA MET A 18 0.32 -2.40 -7.62
C MET A 18 1.33 -3.37 -7.02
N LEU A 19 1.44 -4.58 -7.57
CA LEU A 19 2.41 -5.58 -7.11
C LEU A 19 3.84 -5.09 -7.26
N LYS A 20 4.19 -4.48 -8.42
CA LYS A 20 5.50 -3.87 -8.66
C LYS A 20 5.82 -2.81 -7.60
N ILE A 21 4.86 -1.95 -7.27
CA ILE A 21 5.05 -0.97 -6.20
C ILE A 21 5.22 -1.67 -4.86
N LEU A 22 4.41 -2.67 -4.50
CA LEU A 22 4.50 -3.34 -3.21
C LEU A 22 5.81 -4.13 -2.98
N THR A 23 6.63 -4.39 -4.00
CA THR A 23 7.88 -5.18 -3.87
C THR A 23 8.89 -4.69 -2.83
N HIS A 24 8.84 -3.43 -2.40
CA HIS A 24 9.78 -2.90 -1.40
C HIS A 24 9.26 -3.15 0.02
N PRO A 25 10.08 -3.72 0.93
CA PRO A 25 9.63 -4.15 2.26
C PRO A 25 8.98 -3.04 3.07
N SER A 26 9.55 -1.83 3.07
CA SER A 26 8.98 -0.68 3.77
C SER A 26 7.56 -0.31 3.30
N ARG A 27 7.24 -0.53 2.02
CA ARG A 27 5.90 -0.26 1.49
C ARG A 27 4.89 -1.31 1.93
N VAL A 28 5.29 -2.58 1.97
CA VAL A 28 4.50 -3.65 2.59
C VAL A 28 4.26 -3.35 4.07
N GLN A 29 5.29 -2.95 4.82
CA GLN A 29 5.17 -2.60 6.24
C GLN A 29 4.17 -1.45 6.47
N ILE A 30 4.20 -0.41 5.63
CA ILE A 30 3.23 0.70 5.69
C ILE A 30 1.80 0.17 5.47
N VAL A 31 1.59 -0.67 4.46
CA VAL A 31 0.26 -1.28 4.20
C VAL A 31 -0.20 -2.14 5.37
N LEU A 32 0.65 -3.01 5.89
CA LEU A 32 0.35 -3.85 7.05
C LEU A 32 0.02 -3.03 8.29
N THR A 33 0.65 -1.87 8.46
CA THR A 33 0.35 -0.94 9.56
C THR A 33 -1.01 -0.26 9.40
N LEU A 34 -1.44 0.01 8.16
CA LEU A 34 -2.74 0.60 7.84
C LEU A 34 -3.89 -0.43 7.79
N LEU A 35 -3.62 -1.74 7.72
CA LEU A 35 -4.66 -2.76 7.75
C LEU A 35 -5.50 -2.73 9.04
N PRO A 36 -4.90 -2.79 10.25
CA PRO A 36 -5.66 -2.66 11.49
C PRO A 36 -6.07 -1.21 11.77
N ASN A 37 -5.31 -0.24 11.28
CA ASN A 37 -5.52 1.18 11.53
C ASN A 37 -6.14 1.85 10.31
N LYS A 38 -7.44 2.13 10.34
CA LYS A 38 -8.19 2.69 9.19
C LYS A 38 -7.54 3.92 8.53
N LYS A 39 -6.73 4.68 9.27
CA LYS A 39 -6.06 5.89 8.81
C LYS A 39 -4.96 6.30 9.80
N LEU A 40 -3.83 6.78 9.29
CA LEU A 40 -2.72 7.30 10.08
C LEU A 40 -2.11 8.54 9.42
N ASN A 41 -1.52 9.44 10.20
CA ASN A 41 -0.67 10.51 9.69
C ASN A 41 0.79 10.06 9.56
N VAL A 42 1.62 10.88 8.91
CA VAL A 42 3.03 10.53 8.63
C VAL A 42 3.83 10.33 9.92
N ALA A 43 3.58 11.14 10.96
CA ALA A 43 4.29 11.03 12.23
C ALA A 43 3.94 9.73 12.97
N GLU A 44 2.66 9.32 12.95
CA GLU A 44 2.24 8.03 13.52
C GLU A 44 2.92 6.85 12.80
N ILE A 45 3.01 6.89 11.48
CA ILE A 45 3.70 5.84 10.70
C ILE A 45 5.19 5.79 11.05
N VAL A 46 5.86 6.95 11.15
CA VAL A 46 7.26 7.05 11.57
C VAL A 46 7.46 6.43 12.95
N ASN A 47 6.58 6.75 13.90
CA ASN A 47 6.65 6.25 15.27
C ASN A 47 6.38 4.74 15.36
N ILE A 48 5.48 4.19 14.54
CA ILE A 48 5.18 2.76 14.55
C ILE A 48 6.30 1.96 13.88
N LEU A 49 6.77 2.42 12.72
CA LEU A 49 7.74 1.68 11.90
C LEU A 49 9.19 1.96 12.29
N GLN A 50 9.46 3.03 13.06
CA GLN A 50 10.80 3.49 13.41
C GLN A 50 11.67 3.76 12.16
N ILE A 51 11.03 4.28 11.10
CA ILE A 51 11.68 4.67 9.84
C ILE A 51 11.74 6.20 9.76
N LEU A 52 12.82 6.75 9.20
CA LEU A 52 12.98 8.19 9.01
C LEU A 52 11.82 8.82 8.23
N GLN A 53 11.34 9.98 8.68
CA GLN A 53 10.23 10.70 8.07
C GLN A 53 10.41 11.00 6.57
N PRO A 54 11.60 11.40 6.07
CA PRO A 54 11.81 11.61 4.63
C PRO A 54 11.59 10.32 3.83
N THR A 55 12.06 9.18 4.35
CA THR A 55 11.89 7.85 3.73
C THR A 55 10.43 7.43 3.72
N VAL A 56 9.70 7.62 4.83
CA VAL A 56 8.26 7.37 4.89
C VAL A 56 7.53 8.24 3.86
N SER A 57 7.81 9.54 3.84
CA SER A 57 7.17 10.50 2.92
C SER A 57 7.42 10.14 1.45
N GLN A 58 8.63 9.71 1.12
CA GLN A 58 8.97 9.23 -0.22
C GLN A 58 8.14 8.00 -0.59
N HIS A 59 8.07 6.99 0.28
CA HIS A 59 7.27 5.79 0.05
C HIS A 59 5.77 6.10 -0.11
N LEU A 60 5.22 6.95 0.76
CA LEU A 60 3.82 7.38 0.67
C LEU A 60 3.54 8.10 -0.66
N SER A 61 4.47 8.91 -1.14
CA SER A 61 4.34 9.61 -2.43
C SER A 61 4.31 8.64 -3.60
N THR A 62 5.13 7.59 -3.59
CA THR A 62 5.11 6.54 -4.61
C THR A 62 3.81 5.73 -4.62
N MET A 63 3.21 5.50 -3.46
CA MET A 63 2.00 4.67 -3.32
C MET A 63 0.69 5.43 -3.51
N LYS A 64 0.71 6.76 -3.47
CA LYS A 64 -0.48 7.61 -3.54
C LYS A 64 -1.22 7.45 -4.87
N GLY A 65 -2.54 7.31 -4.81
CA GLY A 65 -3.42 7.20 -5.97
C GLY A 65 -3.39 5.83 -6.67
N LYS A 66 -2.57 4.89 -6.19
CA LYS A 66 -2.53 3.50 -6.67
C LYS A 66 -2.89 2.53 -5.54
N ILE A 67 -2.23 2.69 -4.40
CA ILE A 67 -2.40 1.85 -3.20
C ILE A 67 -2.96 2.68 -2.03
N LEU A 68 -2.67 3.97 -1.96
CA LEU A 68 -3.07 4.84 -0.86
C LEU A 68 -3.97 6.00 -1.31
N GLY A 69 -5.00 6.26 -0.49
CA GLY A 69 -5.76 7.51 -0.48
C GLY A 69 -5.20 8.52 0.53
N SER A 70 -5.65 9.77 0.43
CA SER A 70 -5.29 10.84 1.37
C SER A 70 -6.52 11.52 1.95
N ASP A 71 -6.54 11.73 3.26
CA ASP A 71 -7.57 12.51 3.95
C ASP A 71 -7.01 13.87 4.36
N ARG A 72 -7.48 14.92 3.66
CA ARG A 72 -7.05 16.31 3.85
C ARG A 72 -7.46 16.91 5.20
N ARG A 73 -8.53 16.42 5.84
CA ARG A 73 -9.04 16.99 7.11
C ARG A 73 -8.16 16.63 8.30
N PHE A 74 -7.57 15.43 8.27
CA PHE A 74 -6.65 14.95 9.32
C PHE A 74 -5.19 14.95 8.89
N ARG A 75 -4.90 15.26 7.62
CA ARG A 75 -3.57 15.12 7.01
C ARG A 75 -3.06 13.67 7.14
N GLY A 76 -3.94 12.71 6.89
CA GLY A 76 -3.66 11.28 7.00
C GLY A 76 -3.66 10.55 5.68
N VAL A 77 -3.10 9.35 5.69
CA VAL A 77 -3.14 8.36 4.62
C VAL A 77 -4.00 7.17 5.04
N LEU A 78 -4.60 6.51 4.05
CA LEU A 78 -5.44 5.32 4.20
C LEU A 78 -5.25 4.43 2.98
N LEU A 79 -5.62 3.15 3.08
CA LEU A 79 -5.65 2.27 1.91
C LEU A 79 -6.68 2.78 0.88
N HIS A 80 -6.31 2.74 -0.39
CA HIS A 80 -7.22 3.04 -1.49
C HIS A 80 -8.27 1.93 -1.59
N LYS A 81 -9.53 2.30 -1.80
CA LYS A 81 -10.66 1.37 -1.93
C LYS A 81 -10.97 1.12 -3.39
#